data_AF-A0A9X3LG61-F1
#
_entry.id   AF-A0A9X3LG61-F1
#
_cell.length_a   1.000
_cell.length_b   1.000
_cell.length_c   1.000
_cell.angle_alpha   90.00
_cell.angle_beta   90.00
_cell.angle_gamma   90.00
#
_symmetry.space_group_name_H-M   'P 1'
#
loop_
_entity.id
_entity.type
_entity.pdbx_description
1 polymer ?
#
loop_
_entity_poly.entity_id
_entity_poly.type
_entity_poly.pdbx_seq_one_letter_code
_entity_poly.pdbx_strand_id
1 'polypeptide(L)'
;MPQSFSQMKINSDEFNWSNEEGLLKYNEVPTILIWYKSLEILLMTMDELTGIEKTNDVLQAFGFRLGQMVGQNYSGRNDLENILIEYSDLYRNAGWGNVKISTFSKEEKRVVLELHNSWEKIVFKNLSKEQESIILPNLWAGLMSELLQENMEYKLLRKSSIGDEYEELQMFAQ
;
A
#
# COMPACT_ATOMS: atom_id res chain seq x y z
N MET A 1 27.89 -21.87 -14.05
CA MET A 1 27.77 -20.98 -12.87
C MET A 1 27.08 -21.80 -11.78
N PRO A 2 27.44 -21.72 -10.49
CA PRO A 2 26.65 -22.39 -9.47
C PRO A 2 25.26 -21.73 -9.40
N GLN A 3 24.21 -22.54 -9.35
CA GLN A 3 22.86 -22.09 -9.01
C GLN A 3 22.90 -21.46 -7.62
N SER A 4 22.95 -20.13 -7.58
CA SER A 4 22.78 -19.38 -6.35
C SER A 4 21.29 -19.15 -6.14
N PHE A 5 20.69 -19.95 -5.27
CA PHE A 5 19.37 -19.70 -4.71
C PHE A 5 19.56 -18.96 -3.39
N SER A 6 18.93 -17.80 -3.25
CA SER A 6 18.93 -17.04 -2.00
C SER A 6 17.52 -17.01 -1.44
N GLN A 7 17.38 -17.50 -0.22
CA GLN A 7 16.13 -17.48 0.52
C GLN A 7 16.28 -16.58 1.74
N MET A 8 15.33 -15.70 1.96
CA MET A 8 15.23 -14.88 3.15
C MET A 8 13.84 -15.01 3.73
N LYS A 9 13.77 -15.20 5.05
CA LYS A 9 12.51 -15.23 5.78
C LYS A 9 12.43 -14.03 6.71
N ILE A 10 11.34 -13.28 6.65
CA ILE A 10 11.04 -12.16 7.54
C ILE A 10 9.68 -12.47 8.19
N ASN A 11 9.66 -12.79 9.48
CA ASN A 11 8.46 -13.29 10.16
C ASN A 11 7.85 -14.52 9.44
N SER A 12 6.58 -14.45 9.03
CA SER A 12 5.88 -15.49 8.25
C SER A 12 6.22 -15.46 6.75
N ASP A 13 6.82 -14.38 6.27
CA ASP A 13 6.99 -14.06 4.87
C ASP A 13 8.31 -14.60 4.30
N GLU A 14 8.25 -15.00 3.03
CA GLU A 14 9.35 -15.67 2.33
C GLU A 14 9.72 -14.96 1.02
N PHE A 15 11.00 -14.68 0.86
CA PHE A 15 11.60 -14.12 -0.36
C PHE A 15 12.52 -15.15 -0.99
N ASN A 16 12.22 -15.51 -2.23
CA ASN A 16 12.96 -16.51 -3.00
C ASN A 16 13.54 -15.87 -4.25
N TRP A 17 14.88 -15.89 -4.36
CA TRP A 17 15.58 -15.36 -5.52
C TRP A 17 16.19 -16.47 -6.36
N SER A 18 15.67 -16.62 -7.59
CA SER A 18 16.21 -17.51 -8.63
C SER A 18 17.12 -16.70 -9.54
N ASN A 19 18.42 -16.71 -9.25
CA ASN A 19 19.40 -15.88 -9.98
C ASN A 19 19.51 -16.24 -11.46
N GLU A 20 19.38 -17.52 -11.82
CA GLU A 20 19.46 -17.96 -13.22
C GLU A 20 18.25 -17.52 -14.04
N GLU A 21 17.08 -17.44 -13.41
CA GLU A 21 15.84 -17.01 -14.07
C GLU A 21 15.62 -15.50 -13.98
N GLY A 22 16.40 -14.79 -13.16
CA GLY A 22 16.18 -13.37 -12.87
C GLY A 22 14.87 -13.11 -12.14
N LEU A 23 14.37 -14.09 -11.38
CA LEU A 23 13.05 -14.07 -10.76
C LEU A 23 13.15 -13.89 -9.24
N LEU A 24 12.54 -12.82 -8.74
CA LEU A 24 12.21 -12.67 -7.32
C LEU A 24 10.77 -13.12 -7.12
N LYS A 25 10.54 -13.97 -6.11
CA LYS A 25 9.22 -14.29 -5.60
C LYS A 25 9.10 -13.80 -4.16
N TYR A 26 7.94 -13.24 -3.84
CA TYR A 26 7.53 -12.89 -2.49
C TYR A 26 6.28 -13.72 -2.16
N ASN A 27 6.37 -14.61 -1.16
CA ASN A 27 5.33 -15.60 -0.86
C ASN A 27 4.85 -16.36 -2.10
N GLU A 28 5.81 -16.88 -2.88
CA GLU A 28 5.62 -17.55 -4.18
C GLU A 28 5.04 -16.70 -5.32
N VAL A 29 4.71 -15.42 -5.10
CA VAL A 29 4.22 -14.50 -6.12
C VAL A 29 5.41 -13.78 -6.80
N PRO A 30 5.56 -13.88 -8.14
CA PRO A 30 6.54 -13.10 -8.89
C PRO A 30 6.44 -11.61 -8.59
N THR A 31 7.55 -11.03 -8.15
CA THR A 31 7.63 -9.63 -7.74
C THR A 31 8.89 -9.00 -8.31
N ILE A 32 8.86 -7.68 -8.52
CA ILE A 32 10.02 -6.92 -8.98
C ILE A 32 10.44 -5.91 -7.93
N LEU A 33 11.75 -5.65 -7.85
CA LEU A 33 12.28 -4.50 -7.10
C LEU A 33 12.24 -3.27 -7.99
N ILE A 34 11.66 -2.19 -7.49
CA ILE A 34 11.62 -0.90 -8.18
C ILE A 34 12.24 0.15 -7.26
N TRP A 35 13.19 0.92 -7.79
CA TRP A 35 13.77 2.06 -7.07
C TRP A 35 12.76 3.20 -6.97
N TYR A 36 12.73 3.91 -5.84
CA TYR A 36 11.90 5.12 -5.70
C TYR A 36 12.14 6.13 -6.82
N LYS A 37 13.38 6.26 -7.31
CA LYS A 37 13.69 7.14 -8.44
C LYS A 37 12.99 6.74 -9.73
N SER A 38 12.78 5.45 -9.96
CA SER A 38 12.05 4.96 -11.13
C SER A 38 10.56 5.31 -11.04
N LEU A 39 9.97 5.23 -9.84
CA LEU A 39 8.60 5.66 -9.60
C LEU A 39 8.44 7.18 -9.75
N GLU A 40 9.38 7.97 -9.23
CA GLU A 40 9.39 9.43 -9.45
C GLU A 40 9.38 9.77 -10.94
N ILE A 41 10.27 9.14 -11.73
CA ILE A 41 10.34 9.38 -13.18
C ILE A 41 9.02 8.99 -13.86
N LEU A 42 8.41 7.87 -13.47
CA LEU A 42 7.12 7.44 -14.01
C LEU A 42 6.03 8.49 -13.75
N LEU A 43 5.93 8.97 -12.51
CA LEU A 43 4.93 9.95 -12.11
C LEU A 43 5.13 11.30 -12.81
N MET A 44 6.38 11.78 -12.86
CA MET A 44 6.72 13.00 -13.63
C MET A 44 6.36 12.86 -15.11
N THR A 45 6.63 11.70 -15.70
CA THR A 45 6.28 11.43 -17.11
C THR A 45 4.77 11.46 -17.31
N MET A 46 3.98 10.94 -16.36
CA MET A 46 2.52 11.03 -16.42
C MET A 46 2.06 12.48 -16.34
N ASP A 47 2.59 13.25 -15.39
CA ASP A 47 2.24 14.68 -15.23
C ASP A 47 2.53 15.48 -16.49
N GLU A 48 3.69 15.26 -17.12
CA GLU A 48 4.08 15.90 -18.38
C GLU A 48 3.13 15.58 -19.54
N LEU A 49 2.60 14.35 -19.59
CA LEU A 49 1.77 13.88 -20.71
C LEU A 49 0.28 14.13 -20.50
N THR A 50 -0.23 14.03 -19.27
CA THR A 50 -1.66 14.05 -18.97
C THR A 50 -2.10 15.26 -18.15
N GLY A 51 -1.16 15.96 -17.51
CA GLY A 51 -1.44 16.96 -16.49
C GLY A 51 -1.75 16.33 -15.13
N ILE A 52 -1.40 17.05 -14.07
CA ILE A 52 -1.46 16.61 -12.66
C ILE A 52 -2.86 16.14 -12.24
N GLU A 53 -3.91 16.85 -12.63
CA GLU A 53 -5.30 16.47 -12.30
C GLU A 53 -5.63 15.07 -12.81
N LYS A 54 -5.32 14.78 -14.08
CA LYS A 54 -5.56 13.46 -14.67
C LYS A 54 -4.61 12.40 -14.11
N THR A 55 -3.37 12.77 -13.77
CA THR A 55 -2.47 11.86 -13.06
C THR A 55 -3.12 11.44 -11.74
N ASN A 56 -3.64 12.39 -10.94
CA ASN A 56 -4.30 12.10 -9.68
C ASN A 56 -5.50 11.16 -9.85
N ASP A 57 -6.36 11.37 -10.87
CA ASP A 57 -7.46 10.45 -11.18
C ASP A 57 -6.96 9.01 -11.44
N VAL A 58 -5.86 8.88 -12.19
CA VAL A 58 -5.24 7.58 -12.47
C VAL A 58 -4.69 6.94 -11.21
N LEU A 59 -3.99 7.71 -10.37
CA LEU A 59 -3.41 7.21 -9.12
C LEU A 59 -4.47 6.79 -8.10
N GLN A 60 -5.56 7.55 -8.00
CA GLN A 60 -6.72 7.22 -7.18
C GLN A 60 -7.32 5.88 -7.63
N ALA A 61 -7.63 5.76 -8.92
CA ALA A 61 -8.21 4.53 -9.49
C ALA A 61 -7.24 3.34 -9.37
N PHE A 62 -5.94 3.56 -9.58
CA PHE A 62 -4.91 2.53 -9.45
C PHE A 62 -4.82 2.01 -8.02
N GLY A 63 -4.70 2.90 -7.03
CA GLY A 63 -4.66 2.54 -5.61
C GLY A 63 -5.90 1.75 -5.21
N PHE A 64 -7.09 2.27 -5.51
CA PHE A 64 -8.36 1.62 -5.14
C PHE A 64 -8.50 0.22 -5.73
N ARG A 65 -8.23 0.06 -7.04
CA ARG A 65 -8.31 -1.25 -7.71
C ARG A 65 -7.28 -2.24 -7.16
N LEU A 66 -6.08 -1.76 -6.82
CA LEU A 66 -5.07 -2.60 -6.19
C LEU A 66 -5.53 -3.09 -4.81
N GLY A 67 -6.13 -2.20 -4.01
CA GLY A 67 -6.75 -2.55 -2.74
C GLY A 67 -7.81 -3.64 -2.87
N GLN A 68 -8.73 -3.49 -3.82
CA GLN A 68 -9.77 -4.49 -4.08
C GLN A 68 -9.16 -5.85 -4.47
N MET A 69 -8.19 -5.85 -5.39
CA MET A 69 -7.49 -7.06 -5.81
C MET A 69 -6.84 -7.78 -4.60
N VAL A 70 -6.21 -7.02 -3.70
CA VAL A 70 -5.65 -7.60 -2.46
C VAL A 70 -6.75 -8.16 -1.57
N GLY A 71 -7.86 -7.45 -1.38
CA GLY A 71 -8.99 -7.91 -0.57
C GLY A 71 -9.58 -9.23 -1.06
N GLN A 72 -9.60 -9.45 -2.37
CA GLN A 72 -10.09 -10.68 -2.99
C GLN A 72 -9.27 -11.91 -2.58
N ASN A 73 -7.98 -11.76 -2.25
CA ASN A 73 -7.16 -12.86 -1.75
C ASN A 73 -7.62 -13.38 -0.38
N TYR A 74 -8.41 -12.59 0.35
CA TYR A 74 -8.99 -12.95 1.65
C TYR A 74 -10.46 -13.36 1.53
N SER A 75 -10.97 -13.58 0.31
CA SER A 75 -12.36 -13.99 0.09
C SER A 75 -12.71 -15.26 0.88
N GLY A 76 -13.87 -15.25 1.55
CA GLY A 76 -14.35 -16.35 2.37
C GLY A 76 -13.82 -16.39 3.81
N ARG A 77 -12.86 -15.53 4.16
CA ARG A 77 -12.43 -15.33 5.56
C ARG A 77 -13.34 -14.32 6.26
N ASN A 78 -13.59 -14.56 7.55
CA ASN A 78 -14.44 -13.71 8.39
C ASN A 78 -13.68 -13.05 9.55
N ASP A 79 -12.40 -13.37 9.71
CA ASP A 79 -11.51 -12.89 10.77
C ASP A 79 -10.78 -11.61 10.36
N LEU A 80 -11.56 -10.54 10.14
CA LEU A 80 -11.08 -9.26 9.60
C LEU A 80 -9.90 -8.67 10.41
N GLU A 81 -9.91 -8.79 11.73
CA GLU A 81 -8.81 -8.31 12.58
C GLU A 81 -7.48 -9.02 12.27
N ASN A 82 -7.50 -10.34 12.04
CA ASN A 82 -6.30 -11.08 11.67
C ASN A 82 -5.83 -10.72 10.26
N ILE A 83 -6.76 -10.60 9.31
CA ILE A 83 -6.45 -10.18 7.93
C ILE A 83 -5.73 -8.83 7.95
N LEU A 84 -6.22 -7.91 8.78
CA LEU A 84 -5.66 -6.58 8.92
C LEU A 84 -4.24 -6.59 9.51
N ILE A 85 -3.96 -7.49 10.46
CA ILE A 85 -2.62 -7.69 11.02
C ILE A 85 -1.70 -8.31 9.96
N GLU A 86 -2.13 -9.41 9.33
CA GLU A 86 -1.37 -10.11 8.28
C GLU A 86 -1.02 -9.18 7.12
N TYR A 87 -1.98 -8.37 6.67
CA TYR A 87 -1.74 -7.44 5.58
C TYR A 87 -0.81 -6.29 5.98
N SER A 88 -0.93 -5.78 7.21
CA SER A 88 0.02 -4.76 7.73
C SER A 88 1.44 -5.31 7.80
N ASP A 89 1.61 -6.59 8.15
CA ASP A 89 2.91 -7.27 8.16
C ASP A 89 3.47 -7.47 6.74
N LEU A 90 2.63 -7.95 5.82
CA LEU A 90 3.00 -8.12 4.41
C LEU A 90 3.43 -6.79 3.78
N TYR A 91 2.69 -5.73 4.05
CA TYR A 91 2.96 -4.36 3.59
C TYR A 91 4.30 -3.84 4.12
N ARG A 92 4.58 -4.06 5.41
CA ARG A 92 5.84 -3.69 6.06
C ARG A 92 7.02 -4.47 5.50
N ASN A 93 6.88 -5.78 5.36
CA ASN A 93 7.94 -6.67 4.87
C ASN A 93 8.25 -6.42 3.38
N ALA A 94 7.25 -5.98 2.60
CA ALA A 94 7.44 -5.54 1.22
C ALA A 94 8.15 -4.18 1.08
N GLY A 95 8.39 -3.47 2.19
CA GLY A 95 9.03 -2.15 2.20
C GLY A 95 8.10 -1.00 1.84
N TRP A 96 6.78 -1.16 1.95
CA TRP A 96 5.83 -0.10 1.58
C TRP A 96 5.65 0.97 2.69
N GLY A 97 6.17 0.71 3.88
CA GLY A 97 5.99 1.50 5.09
C GLY A 97 5.42 0.64 6.22
N ASN A 98 5.18 1.23 7.38
CA ASN A 98 4.54 0.54 8.49
C ASN A 98 3.12 1.06 8.70
N VAL A 99 2.18 0.16 8.93
CA VAL A 99 0.78 0.49 9.19
C VAL A 99 0.42 0.07 10.59
N LYS A 100 -0.13 1.00 11.35
CA LYS A 100 -0.67 0.73 12.69
C LYS A 100 -2.16 1.00 12.68
N ILE A 101 -2.94 -0.02 12.97
CA ILE A 101 -4.39 0.09 13.05
C ILE A 101 -4.73 0.52 14.47
N SER A 102 -5.21 1.75 14.62
CA SER A 102 -5.56 2.33 15.92
C SER A 102 -6.99 2.02 16.32
N THR A 103 -7.90 1.90 15.36
CA THR A 103 -9.31 1.54 15.57
C THR A 103 -9.82 0.67 14.45
N PHE A 104 -10.53 -0.40 14.78
CA PHE A 104 -11.33 -1.18 13.83
C PHE A 104 -12.69 -1.50 14.47
N SER A 105 -13.78 -1.19 13.77
CA SER A 105 -15.13 -1.57 14.14
C SER A 105 -15.86 -2.10 12.91
N LYS A 106 -16.15 -3.41 12.92
CA LYS A 106 -16.94 -4.06 11.87
C LYS A 106 -18.39 -3.55 11.86
N GLU A 107 -18.96 -3.29 13.04
CA GLU A 107 -20.34 -2.80 13.18
C GLU A 107 -20.48 -1.38 12.64
N GLU A 108 -19.57 -0.47 13.03
CA GLU A 108 -19.57 0.91 12.53
C GLU A 108 -19.02 1.04 11.11
N LYS A 109 -18.54 -0.06 10.51
CA LYS A 109 -17.76 -0.07 9.25
C LYS A 109 -16.73 1.06 9.25
N ARG A 110 -15.91 1.07 10.30
CA ARG A 110 -14.97 2.16 10.57
C ARG A 110 -13.59 1.62 10.86
N VAL A 111 -12.60 2.23 10.20
CA VAL A 111 -11.19 1.92 10.43
C VAL A 111 -10.41 3.20 10.61
N VAL A 112 -9.50 3.25 11.57
CA VAL A 112 -8.51 4.31 11.70
C VAL A 112 -7.14 3.65 11.71
N LEU A 113 -6.27 4.12 10.83
CA LEU A 113 -4.90 3.63 10.73
C LEU A 113 -3.90 4.78 10.62
N GLU A 114 -2.67 4.49 10.98
CA GLU A 114 -1.52 5.39 10.90
C GLU A 114 -0.53 4.81 9.89
N LEU A 115 -0.12 5.63 8.92
CA LEU A 115 0.93 5.32 7.96
C LEU A 115 2.25 5.95 8.41
N HIS A 116 3.25 5.11 8.62
CA HIS A 116 4.59 5.49 9.07
C HIS A 116 5.61 5.11 8.00
N ASN A 117 6.59 5.98 7.73
CA ASN A 117 7.67 5.71 6.77
C ASN A 117 7.19 5.19 5.40
N SER A 118 6.06 5.70 4.91
CA SER A 118 5.52 5.28 3.62
C SER A 118 6.46 5.65 2.48
N TRP A 119 6.64 4.73 1.53
CA TRP A 119 7.41 5.00 0.32
C TRP A 119 6.82 6.19 -0.45
N GLU A 120 5.49 6.31 -0.42
CA GLU A 120 4.75 7.33 -1.13
C GLU A 120 5.13 8.74 -0.65
N LYS A 121 5.19 8.95 0.67
CA LYS A 121 5.65 10.24 1.23
C LYS A 121 7.06 10.60 0.77
N ILE A 122 7.95 9.62 0.63
CA ILE A 122 9.33 9.84 0.17
C ILE A 122 9.37 10.23 -1.30
N VAL A 123 8.67 9.48 -2.16
CA VAL A 123 8.60 9.75 -3.61
C VAL A 123 7.94 11.10 -3.89
N PHE A 124 6.79 11.37 -3.27
CA PHE A 124 6.00 12.57 -3.55
C PHE A 124 6.63 13.85 -2.98
N LYS A 125 7.46 13.75 -1.94
CA LYS A 125 8.25 14.89 -1.45
C LYS A 125 9.17 15.50 -2.53
N ASN A 126 9.60 14.68 -3.49
CA ASN A 126 10.46 15.10 -4.59
C ASN A 126 9.67 15.54 -5.84
N LEU A 127 8.34 15.41 -5.84
CA LEU A 127 7.44 15.82 -6.91
C LEU A 127 6.90 17.25 -6.70
N SER A 128 6.05 17.72 -7.62
CA SER A 128 5.40 19.02 -7.49
C SER A 128 4.55 19.09 -6.21
N LYS A 129 4.39 20.29 -5.62
CA LYS A 129 3.54 20.47 -4.42
C LYS A 129 2.05 20.24 -4.69
N GLU A 130 1.64 20.22 -5.95
CA GLU A 130 0.26 19.98 -6.39
C GLU A 130 -0.03 18.48 -6.52
N GLN A 131 1.00 17.64 -6.55
CA GLN A 131 0.87 16.19 -6.68
C GLN A 131 0.43 15.57 -5.34
N GLU A 132 -0.69 14.84 -5.35
CA GLU A 132 -1.26 14.29 -4.12
C GLU A 132 -0.76 12.87 -3.84
N SER A 133 -0.29 12.59 -2.62
CA SER A 133 0.09 11.26 -2.14
C SER A 133 -1.16 10.44 -1.81
N ILE A 134 -1.78 9.82 -2.83
CA ILE A 134 -3.13 9.23 -2.73
C ILE A 134 -3.23 7.73 -3.08
N ILE A 135 -2.18 7.10 -3.60
CA ILE A 135 -2.16 5.66 -3.92
C ILE A 135 -2.39 4.83 -2.67
N LEU A 136 -1.64 5.08 -1.58
CA LEU A 136 -1.76 4.26 -0.37
C LEU A 136 -3.07 4.47 0.38
N PRO A 137 -3.57 5.72 0.56
CA PRO A 137 -4.91 5.93 1.09
C PRO A 137 -6.00 5.22 0.28
N ASN A 138 -5.96 5.31 -1.05
CA ASN A 138 -6.95 4.65 -1.90
C ASN A 138 -6.82 3.12 -1.89
N LEU A 139 -5.60 2.60 -1.78
CA LEU A 139 -5.37 1.16 -1.60
C LEU A 139 -6.05 0.64 -0.34
N TRP A 140 -5.89 1.33 0.79
CA TRP A 140 -6.55 0.91 2.02
C TRP A 140 -8.08 1.04 1.93
N ALA A 141 -8.58 2.11 1.29
CA ALA A 141 -10.02 2.25 1.04
C ALA A 141 -10.57 1.12 0.15
N GLY A 142 -9.86 0.74 -0.92
CA GLY A 142 -10.22 -0.36 -1.80
C GLY A 142 -10.19 -1.73 -1.11
N LEU A 143 -9.17 -1.98 -0.28
CA LEU A 143 -9.08 -3.18 0.55
C LEU A 143 -10.27 -3.28 1.50
N MET A 144 -10.55 -2.21 2.25
CA MET A 144 -11.65 -2.21 3.20
C MET A 144 -13.00 -2.33 2.51
N SER A 145 -13.14 -1.75 1.31
CA SER A 145 -14.36 -1.88 0.50
C SER A 145 -14.64 -3.33 0.15
N GLU A 146 -13.62 -4.07 -0.27
CA GLU A 146 -13.73 -5.50 -0.57
C GLU A 146 -13.98 -6.33 0.69
N LEU A 147 -13.26 -6.07 1.80
CA LEU A 147 -13.41 -6.84 3.03
C LEU A 147 -14.77 -6.64 3.72
N LEU A 148 -15.34 -5.43 3.63
CA LEU A 148 -16.62 -5.08 4.24
C LEU A 148 -17.80 -5.17 3.28
N GLN A 149 -17.54 -5.43 1.98
CA GLN A 149 -18.53 -5.45 0.91
C GLN A 149 -19.38 -4.17 0.89
N GLU A 150 -18.71 -3.02 1.01
CA GLU A 150 -19.30 -1.69 1.09
C GLU A 150 -18.40 -0.69 0.36
N ASN A 151 -18.95 0.41 -0.17
CA ASN A 151 -18.09 1.45 -0.71
C ASN A 151 -17.48 2.28 0.43
N MET A 152 -16.19 2.10 0.68
CA MET A 152 -15.46 2.77 1.77
C MET A 152 -14.74 4.01 1.23
N GLU A 153 -14.97 5.14 1.89
CA GLU A 153 -14.23 6.37 1.66
C GLU A 153 -13.19 6.59 2.76
N TYR A 154 -12.29 7.54 2.56
CA TYR A 154 -11.32 7.94 3.57
C TYR A 154 -11.23 9.45 3.74
N LYS A 155 -10.81 9.85 4.93
CA LYS A 155 -10.37 11.19 5.25
C LYS A 155 -8.93 11.15 5.76
N LEU A 156 -8.06 11.93 5.14
CA LEU A 156 -6.70 12.13 5.59
C LEU A 156 -6.67 13.16 6.74
N LEU A 157 -6.20 12.71 7.90
CA LEU A 157 -5.95 13.52 9.08
C LEU A 157 -4.43 13.61 9.28
N ARG A 158 -3.85 14.79 9.10
CA ARG A 158 -2.42 14.99 9.36
C ARG A 158 -2.21 15.20 10.85
N LYS A 159 -1.46 14.30 11.50
CA LYS A 159 -0.97 14.48 12.87
C LYS A 159 0.55 14.35 12.86
N SER A 160 1.22 15.48 13.00
CA SER A 160 2.65 15.54 13.29
C SER A 160 2.81 15.98 14.74
N SER A 161 3.40 15.13 15.57
CA SER A 161 3.91 15.52 16.88
C SER A 161 5.43 15.39 16.87
N ILE A 162 6.10 16.24 17.65
CA ILE A 162 7.56 16.27 17.77
C ILE A 162 8.06 14.85 18.08
N GLY A 163 8.71 14.21 17.10
CA GLY A 163 9.35 12.90 17.25
C GLY A 163 8.90 11.83 16.25
N ASP A 164 7.62 11.81 15.84
CA ASP A 164 7.06 10.78 14.95
C ASP A 164 6.04 11.42 13.98
N GLU A 165 6.47 11.64 12.73
CA GLU A 165 5.57 12.09 11.67
C GLU A 165 4.85 10.91 11.01
N TYR A 166 3.53 10.85 11.17
CA TYR A 166 2.68 9.88 10.48
C TYR A 166 1.47 10.55 9.82
N GLU A 167 0.83 9.81 8.94
CA GLU A 167 -0.45 10.19 8.33
C GLU A 167 -1.55 9.32 8.92
N GLU A 168 -2.56 9.93 9.53
CA GLU A 168 -3.72 9.22 10.05
C GLU A 168 -4.79 9.16 8.97
N LEU A 169 -5.26 7.97 8.64
CA LEU A 169 -6.35 7.74 7.71
C LEU A 169 -7.54 7.22 8.48
N GLN A 170 -8.67 7.93 8.36
CA GLN A 170 -9.96 7.45 8.85
C GLN A 170 -10.81 7.01 7.66
N MET A 171 -11.20 5.74 7.65
CA MET A 171 -12.10 5.15 6.66
C MET A 171 -13.48 4.90 7.23
N PHE A 172 -14.51 5.10 6.40
CA PHE A 172 -15.91 4.95 6.76
C PHE A 172 -16.75 4.57 5.54
N ALA A 173 -17.83 3.84 5.76
CA ALA A 173 -18.86 3.61 4.75
C ALA A 173 -19.66 4.90 4.47
N GLN A 174 -20.18 5.03 3.25
CA GLN A 174 -21.17 6.06 2.91
C GLN A 174 -22.50 5.89 3.67
#